data_AF-A0A5M6IV65-F1
#
_entry.id   AF-A0A5M6IV65-F1
#
_cell.length_a   1.000
_cell.length_b   1.000
_cell.length_c   1.000
_cell.angle_alpha   90.00
_cell.angle_beta   90.00
_cell.angle_gamma   90.00
#
_symmetry.space_group_name_H-M   'P 1'
#
loop_
_entity.id
_entity.type
_entity.pdbx_description
1 polymer ?
#
loop_
_entity_poly.entity_id
_entity_poly.type
_entity_poly.pdbx_seq_one_letter_code
_entity_poly.pdbx_strand_id
1 'polypeptide(L)'
;MRLFDPEIRPEGIGPRPRRRCNAWFRPGESLRLIYDVLRDAPRPMTTREIGERMMDLKSIAVSDDRQRALIQKTVLASLNRAKDTIERVETVGVVGWWVR
;
A
#
# COMPACT_ATOMS: atom_id res chain seq x y z
N MET A 1 -42.72 -3.81 9.28
CA MET A 1 -41.50 -3.27 8.65
C MET A 1 -41.00 -4.27 7.62
N ARG A 2 -40.74 -3.86 6.37
CA ARG A 2 -40.27 -4.75 5.30
C ARG A 2 -38.83 -4.37 4.98
N LEU A 3 -37.91 -5.32 5.17
CA LEU A 3 -36.45 -5.08 5.19
C LEU A 3 -35.82 -5.02 3.79
N PHE A 4 -36.53 -5.50 2.76
CA PHE A 4 -36.04 -5.60 1.39
C PHE A 4 -37.10 -5.14 0.39
N ASP A 5 -36.64 -4.56 -0.72
CA ASP A 5 -37.44 -4.22 -1.88
C ASP A 5 -38.03 -5.52 -2.50
N PRO A 6 -39.34 -5.59 -2.77
CA PRO A 6 -40.00 -6.77 -3.32
C PRO A 6 -39.54 -7.17 -4.73
N GLU A 7 -38.87 -6.26 -5.45
CA GLU A 7 -38.31 -6.55 -6.78
C GLU A 7 -36.89 -7.11 -6.69
N ILE A 8 -36.19 -6.97 -5.56
CA ILE A 8 -34.90 -7.62 -5.36
C ILE A 8 -35.12 -9.13 -5.38
N ARG A 9 -34.31 -9.82 -6.19
CA ARG A 9 -34.19 -11.27 -6.25
C ARG A 9 -32.87 -11.67 -5.58
N PRO A 10 -32.85 -11.96 -4.26
CA PRO A 10 -31.62 -12.28 -3.54
C PRO A 10 -30.85 -13.46 -4.15
N GLU A 11 -31.57 -14.38 -4.80
CA GLU A 11 -31.03 -15.58 -5.45
C GLU A 11 -30.17 -15.25 -6.67
N GLY A 12 -30.34 -14.07 -7.27
CA GLY A 12 -29.54 -13.58 -8.39
C GLY A 12 -28.28 -12.79 -7.97
N ILE A 13 -28.13 -12.49 -6.68
CA ILE A 13 -26.98 -11.74 -6.17
C ILE A 13 -25.82 -12.71 -5.95
N GLY A 14 -24.98 -12.84 -6.98
CA GLY A 14 -23.76 -13.62 -6.89
C GLY A 14 -22.76 -13.06 -5.86
N PRO A 15 -21.85 -13.90 -5.33
CA PRO A 15 -20.80 -13.45 -4.41
C PRO A 15 -19.96 -12.33 -5.05
N ARG A 16 -19.74 -11.23 -4.33
CA ARG A 16 -18.86 -10.15 -4.81
C ARG A 16 -17.44 -10.71 -5.01
N PRO A 17 -16.87 -10.66 -6.21
CA PRO A 17 -15.56 -11.23 -6.46
C PRO A 17 -14.49 -10.51 -5.61
N ARG A 18 -13.68 -11.29 -4.90
CA ARG A 18 -12.53 -10.78 -4.16
C ARG A 18 -11.47 -10.33 -5.17
N ARG A 19 -11.35 -9.03 -5.40
CA ARG A 19 -10.28 -8.48 -6.24
C ARG A 19 -8.94 -8.73 -5.54
N ARG A 20 -8.03 -9.45 -6.21
CA ARG A 20 -6.61 -9.45 -5.81
C ARG A 20 -6.04 -8.08 -6.16
N CYS A 21 -6.08 -7.15 -5.22
CA CYS A 21 -5.62 -5.78 -5.43
C CYS A 21 -4.09 -5.64 -5.42
N ASN A 22 -3.35 -6.67 -4.98
CA ASN A 22 -1.90 -6.64 -4.81
C ASN A 22 -1.29 -7.99 -5.21
N ALA A 23 -0.40 -7.97 -6.20
CA ALA A 23 0.29 -9.16 -6.70
C ALA A 23 1.66 -9.40 -6.02
N TRP A 24 2.19 -8.40 -5.31
CA TRP A 24 3.58 -8.40 -4.84
C TRP A 24 3.73 -8.63 -3.34
N PHE A 25 2.73 -8.25 -2.53
CA PHE A 25 2.81 -8.36 -1.07
C PHE A 25 1.66 -9.20 -0.51
N ARG A 26 2.01 -10.10 0.40
CA ARG A 26 1.08 -10.82 1.26
C ARG A 26 0.44 -9.83 2.26
N PRO A 27 -0.72 -10.18 2.86
CA PRO A 27 -1.31 -9.35 3.91
C PRO A 27 -0.30 -9.02 5.02
N GLY A 28 -0.17 -7.74 5.37
CA GLY A 28 0.77 -7.24 6.39
C GLY A 28 2.24 -7.16 5.96
N GLU A 29 2.64 -7.83 4.88
CA GLU A 29 4.03 -7.89 4.43
C GLU A 29 4.56 -6.52 3.98
N SER A 30 3.74 -5.73 3.27
CA SER A 30 4.15 -4.40 2.81
C SER A 30 4.53 -3.49 3.98
N LEU A 31 3.73 -3.50 5.05
CA LEU A 31 4.00 -2.66 6.21
C LEU A 31 5.26 -3.10 6.96
N ARG A 32 5.49 -4.41 7.10
CA ARG A 32 6.71 -4.94 7.71
C ARG A 32 7.97 -4.50 6.95
N LEU A 33 7.95 -4.63 5.62
CA LEU A 33 9.08 -4.21 4.79
C LEU A 33 9.29 -2.70 4.81
N ILE A 34 8.22 -1.90 4.90
CA ILE A 34 8.34 -0.45 5.10
C ILE A 34 9.12 -0.14 6.38
N TYR A 35 8.82 -0.82 7.49
CA TYR A 35 9.58 -0.64 8.73
C TYR A 35 11.03 -1.06 8.59
N ASP A 36 11.31 -2.19 7.94
CA ASP A 36 12.68 -2.63 7.74
C ASP A 36 13.48 -1.61 6.89
N VAL A 37 12.85 -1.02 5.86
CA VAL A 37 13.46 0.04 5.04
C VAL A 37 13.68 1.33 5.84
N LEU A 38 12.70 1.75 6.63
CA LEU A 38 12.76 3.02 7.36
C LEU A 38 13.60 2.95 8.64
N ARG A 39 13.76 1.77 9.24
CA ARG A 39 14.57 1.58 10.46
C ARG A 39 16.02 2.01 10.26
N ASP A 40 16.57 1.73 9.08
CA ASP A 40 17.96 2.05 8.73
C ASP A 40 18.08 3.29 7.84
N ALA A 41 16.99 4.07 7.72
CA ALA A 41 16.99 5.27 6.90
C ALA A 41 17.74 6.42 7.59
N PRO A 42 18.76 7.03 6.97
CA PRO A 42 19.50 8.14 7.58
C PRO A 42 18.75 9.47 7.52
N ARG A 43 17.71 9.55 6.69
CA ARG A 43 16.84 10.72 6.51
C ARG A 43 15.42 10.27 6.15
N PRO A 44 14.38 11.12 6.30
CA PRO A 44 13.04 10.82 5.82
C PRO A 44 13.08 10.39 4.35
N MET A 45 12.46 9.26 4.05
CA MET A 45 12.45 8.69 2.70
C MET A 45 11.12 8.98 2.00
N THR A 46 11.19 9.33 0.72
CA THR A 46 10.00 9.50 -0.10
C THR A 46 9.32 8.15 -0.36
N THR A 47 8.01 8.17 -0.65
CA THR A 47 7.26 6.96 -1.06
C THR A 47 7.92 6.23 -2.23
N ARG A 48 8.51 7.00 -3.17
CA ARG A 48 9.22 6.45 -4.34
C ARG A 48 10.47 5.69 -3.92
N GLU A 49 11.34 6.30 -3.12
CA GLU A 49 12.57 5.66 -2.63
C GLU A 49 12.27 4.40 -1.81
N ILE A 50 11.23 4.42 -0.98
CA ILE A 50 10.78 3.25 -0.21
C ILE A 50 10.30 2.15 -1.16
N GLY A 51 9.46 2.49 -2.15
CA GLY A 51 8.99 1.52 -3.13
C GLY A 51 10.11 0.89 -3.94
N GLU A 52 11.11 1.66 -4.35
CA GLU A 52 12.32 1.18 -5.04
C GLU A 52 13.10 0.19 -4.17
N ARG A 53 13.43 0.55 -2.93
CA ARG A 53 14.11 -0.37 -2.02
C ARG A 53 13.33 -1.65 -1.75
N MET A 54 12.00 -1.56 -1.62
CA MET A 54 11.16 -2.74 -1.43
C MET A 54 11.14 -3.65 -2.66
N MET A 55 11.20 -3.09 -3.88
CA MET A 55 11.34 -3.88 -5.11
C MET A 55 12.67 -4.61 -5.13
N ASP A 56 13.76 -3.94 -4.75
CA ASP A 56 15.09 -4.55 -4.69
C ASP A 56 15.16 -5.67 -3.65
N LEU A 57 14.69 -5.42 -2.42
CA LEU A 57 14.66 -6.41 -1.32
C LEU A 57 13.86 -7.66 -1.67
N LYS A 58 12.79 -7.52 -2.46
CA LYS A 58 11.95 -8.63 -2.91
C LYS A 58 12.36 -9.20 -4.26
N SER A 59 13.40 -8.65 -4.89
CA SER A 59 13.82 -8.99 -6.26
C SER A 59 12.64 -8.96 -7.26
N ILE A 60 11.77 -7.96 -7.13
CA ILE A 60 10.61 -7.80 -8.02
C ILE A 60 11.13 -7.24 -9.35
N ALA A 61 11.15 -8.10 -10.37
CA ALA A 61 11.38 -7.66 -11.74
C ALA A 61 10.15 -6.86 -12.22
N VAL A 62 10.31 -5.55 -12.36
CA VAL A 62 9.27 -4.68 -12.88
C VAL A 62 9.52 -4.38 -14.35
N SER A 63 8.56 -4.75 -15.20
CA SER A 63 8.67 -4.68 -16.66
C SER A 63 8.23 -3.34 -17.23
N ASP A 64 7.38 -2.60 -16.51
CA ASP A 64 6.81 -1.33 -16.97
C ASP A 64 6.54 -0.33 -15.83
N ASP A 65 6.32 0.93 -16.20
CA ASP A 65 6.05 2.01 -15.24
C ASP A 65 4.72 1.86 -14.50
N ARG A 66 3.75 1.16 -15.10
CA ARG A 66 2.44 0.94 -14.48
C ARG A 66 2.56 0.03 -13.27
N GLN A 67 3.36 -1.03 -13.36
CA GLN A 67 3.67 -1.92 -12.24
C GLN A 67 4.40 -1.16 -11.12
N ARG A 68 5.37 -0.30 -11.46
CA ARG A 68 6.05 0.58 -10.47
C ARG A 68 5.04 1.47 -9.75
N ALA A 69 4.14 2.12 -10.49
CA ALA A 69 3.11 2.98 -9.93
C ALA A 69 2.14 2.22 -9.01
N LEU A 70 1.77 0.98 -9.35
CA LEU A 70 0.91 0.15 -8.49
C LEU A 70 1.61 -0.28 -7.19
N ILE A 71 2.90 -0.58 -7.24
CA ILE A 71 3.71 -0.86 -6.05
C ILE A 71 3.78 0.40 -5.17
N GLN A 72 4.13 1.55 -5.74
CA GLN A 72 4.19 2.82 -5.01
C GLN A 72 2.84 3.20 -4.40
N LYS A 73 1.73 2.96 -5.11
CA LYS A 73 0.37 3.16 -4.57
C LYS A 73 0.09 2.26 -3.38
N THR A 74 0.55 1.01 -3.43
CA THR A 74 0.42 0.05 -2.31
C THR A 74 1.23 0.50 -1.10
N VAL A 75 2.46 0.99 -1.33
CA VAL A 75 3.33 1.54 -0.28
C VAL A 75 2.69 2.77 0.36
N LEU A 76 2.23 3.73 -0.44
CA LEU A 76 1.54 4.93 0.04
C LEU A 76 0.29 4.59 0.87
N ALA A 77 -0.51 3.62 0.42
CA ALA A 77 -1.69 3.17 1.15
C ALA A 77 -1.33 2.50 2.49
N SER A 78 -0.17 1.85 2.58
CA SER A 78 0.31 1.24 3.82
C SER A 78 0.82 2.31 4.79
N LEU A 79 1.62 3.25 4.30
CA LEU A 79 2.12 4.41 5.07
C LEU A 79 0.97 5.24 5.64
N ASN A 80 -0.04 5.55 4.83
CA ASN A 80 -1.20 6.32 5.29
C ASN A 80 -2.04 5.62 6.37
N ARG A 81 -1.95 4.29 6.50
CA ARG A 81 -2.61 3.54 7.57
C ARG A 81 -1.76 3.44 8.85
N ALA A 82 -0.46 3.71 8.75
CA ALA A 82 0.50 3.57 9.85
C ALA A 82 0.95 4.92 10.41
N LYS A 83 0.11 5.96 10.32
CA LYS A 83 0.45 7.33 10.73
C LYS A 83 0.71 7.48 12.23
N ASP A 84 0.22 6.56 13.04
CA ASP A 84 0.42 6.59 14.50
C ASP A 84 1.87 6.28 14.90
N THR A 85 2.63 5.66 13.99
CA THR A 85 3.97 5.11 14.25
C THR A 85 5.00 5.51 13.19
N ILE A 86 4.56 5.93 12.00
CA ILE A 86 5.40 6.46 10.93
C ILE A 86 4.98 7.90 10.68
N GLU A 87 5.89 8.82 10.96
CA GLU A 87 5.68 10.25 10.80
C GLU A 87 5.80 10.65 9.32
N ARG A 88 4.88 11.52 8.89
CA ARG A 88 4.94 12.19 7.58
C ARG A 88 5.66 13.52 7.78
N VAL A 89 6.86 13.63 7.20
CA VAL A 89 7.70 14.83 7.28
C VAL A 89 7.62 15.56 5.94
N GLU A 90 7.38 16.87 5.97
CA GLU A 90 7.34 17.71 4.76
C GLU A 90 8.54 18.65 4.72
N THR A 91 9.38 18.51 3.70
CA THR A 91 10.63 19.26 3.56
C THR A 91 10.70 19.86 2.16
N VAL A 92 10.66 21.20 2.07
CA VAL A 92 10.77 21.96 0.79
C VAL A 92 9.78 21.44 -0.27
N GLY A 93 8.53 21.21 0.12
CA GLY A 93 7.46 20.71 -0.77
C GLY A 93 7.56 19.22 -1.13
N VAL A 94 8.50 18.47 -0.55
CA VAL A 94 8.63 17.02 -0.73
C VAL A 94 8.20 16.30 0.54
N VAL A 95 7.38 15.27 0.38
CA VAL A 95 6.91 14.42 1.48
C VAL A 95 7.86 13.25 1.69
N GLY A 96 8.43 13.16 2.87
CA GLY A 96 9.17 12.02 3.38
C GLY A 96 8.44 11.29 4.50
N TRP A 97 8.90 10.09 4.81
CA TRP A 97 8.38 9.25 5.88
C TRP A 97 9.53 8.82 6.79
N TRP A 98 9.28 8.81 8.10
CA TRP A 98 10.27 8.54 9.13
C TRP A 98 9.64 7.71 10.25
N VAL A 99 10.38 6.73 10.80
CA VAL A 99 9.92 5.97 11.97
C VAL A 99 10.31 6.75 13.22
N ARG A 100 9.34 7.00 14.09
CA ARG A 100 9.55 7.69 15.37
C ARG A 100 10.41 6.86 16.34
#